data_AF-A0A349YSE2-F1
#
_entry.id   AF-A0A349YSE2-F1
#
_cell.length_a   1.000
_cell.length_b   1.000
_cell.length_c   1.000
_cell.angle_alpha   90.00
_cell.angle_beta   90.00
_cell.angle_gamma   90.00
#
_symmetry.space_group_name_H-M   'P 1'
#
loop_
_entity.id
_entity.type
_entity.pdbx_description
1 polymer ?
#
loop_
_entity_poly.entity_id
_entity_poly.type
_entity_poly.pdbx_seq_one_letter_code
_entity_poly.pdbx_strand_id
1 'polypeptide(L)'
;MIVNGKEINIEDYAIRRLTPRECWRLMDFSDSDFNKAKAVGISDSQLYKQAGNSICVGVLYHIYKNLYQAMPYLFKDLKVSSFFSGIGAFEKGLDRLYAEIQ
;
A
#
# COMPACT_ATOMS: atom_id res chain seq x y z
N MET A 1 21.20 21.35 -11.93
CA MET A 1 20.59 21.21 -10.57
C MET A 1 21.67 20.71 -9.64
N ILE A 2 21.75 21.13 -8.37
CA ILE A 2 22.71 20.57 -7.40
C ILE A 2 21.95 19.70 -6.39
N VAL A 3 22.30 18.42 -6.29
CA VAL A 3 21.77 17.48 -5.28
C VAL A 3 22.97 16.88 -4.57
N ASN A 4 22.98 16.94 -3.24
CA ASN A 4 24.07 16.45 -2.38
C ASN A 4 25.47 16.99 -2.77
N GLY A 5 25.56 18.25 -3.20
CA GLY A 5 26.83 18.90 -3.55
C GLY A 5 27.45 18.46 -4.88
N LYS A 6 26.75 17.65 -5.69
CA LYS A 6 27.16 17.32 -7.06
C LYS A 6 26.36 18.14 -8.07
N GLU A 7 27.05 18.68 -9.06
CA GLU A 7 26.43 19.24 -10.26
C GLU A 7 25.83 18.09 -11.07
N ILE A 8 24.53 18.20 -11.34
CA ILE A 8 23.77 17.18 -12.04
C ILE A 8 23.41 17.71 -13.43
N ASN A 9 23.83 17.01 -14.48
CA ASN A 9 23.35 17.27 -15.83
C ASN A 9 21.99 16.59 -16.02
N ILE A 10 20.98 17.36 -16.44
CA ILE A 10 19.62 16.84 -16.70
C ILE A 10 19.63 15.82 -17.84
N GLU A 11 20.58 15.93 -18.78
CA GLU A 11 20.75 14.97 -19.88
C GLU A 11 21.13 13.56 -19.40
N ASP A 12 21.68 13.42 -18.18
CA ASP A 12 22.02 12.13 -17.59
C ASP A 12 20.79 11.38 -17.01
N TYR A 13 19.61 12.02 -16.96
CA TYR A 13 18.42 11.49 -16.32
C TYR A 13 17.28 11.27 -17.32
N ALA A 14 16.75 10.04 -17.35
CA ALA A 14 15.57 9.70 -18.13
C ALA A 14 14.32 9.66 -17.26
N ILE A 15 13.29 10.41 -17.66
CA ILE A 15 11.95 10.29 -17.06
C ILE A 15 11.30 9.00 -17.57
N ARG A 16 10.91 8.12 -16.65
CA ARG A 16 10.15 6.90 -16.96
C ARG A 16 8.87 6.82 -16.13
N ARG A 17 7.95 5.96 -16.57
CA ARG A 17 6.81 5.56 -15.73
C ARG A 17 7.32 4.80 -14.50
N LEU A 18 6.60 4.94 -13.39
CA LEU A 18 6.77 4.07 -12.24
C LEU A 18 6.52 2.63 -12.67
N THR A 19 7.30 1.70 -12.13
CA THR A 19 7.10 0.26 -12.28
C THR A 19 5.90 -0.20 -11.46
N PRO A 20 5.31 -1.38 -11.74
CA PRO A 20 4.20 -1.90 -10.94
C PRO A 20 4.59 -2.05 -9.47
N ARG A 21 5.82 -2.51 -9.18
CA ARG A 21 6.33 -2.63 -7.81
C ARG A 21 6.38 -1.29 -7.09
N GLU A 22 6.85 -0.24 -7.76
CA GLU A 22 6.88 1.12 -7.18
C GLU A 22 5.46 1.60 -6.89
N CYS A 23 4.49 1.36 -7.78
CA CYS A 23 3.08 1.68 -7.53
C CYS A 23 2.51 0.93 -6.31
N TRP A 24 2.82 -0.37 -6.16
CA TRP A 24 2.39 -1.15 -5.00
C TRP A 24 2.99 -0.62 -3.69
N ARG A 25 4.28 -0.27 -3.70
CA ARG A 25 4.95 0.35 -2.55
C ARG A 25 4.34 1.71 -2.20
N LEU A 26 3.98 2.52 -3.18
CA LEU A 26 3.28 3.79 -2.95
C LEU A 26 1.90 3.62 -2.30
N MET A 27 1.24 2.49 -2.57
CA MET A 27 -0.02 2.10 -1.92
C MET A 27 0.19 1.40 -0.58
N ASP A 28 1.43 1.37 -0.09
CA ASP A 28 1.87 0.81 1.19
C ASP A 28 1.64 -0.71 1.31
N PHE A 29 1.72 -1.42 0.18
CA PHE A 29 1.80 -2.88 0.13
C PHE A 29 3.25 -3.35 0.25
N SER A 30 3.46 -4.51 0.90
CA SER A 30 4.80 -5.08 1.04
C SER A 30 5.31 -5.67 -0.28
N ASP A 31 6.63 -5.76 -0.44
CA ASP A 31 7.22 -6.46 -1.59
C ASP A 31 6.81 -7.93 -1.66
N SER A 32 6.53 -8.56 -0.52
CA SER A 32 6.00 -9.92 -0.46
C SER A 32 4.63 -10.01 -1.13
N ASP A 33 3.74 -9.03 -0.93
CA ASP A 33 2.42 -9.01 -1.55
C ASP A 33 2.52 -8.87 -3.06
N PHE A 34 3.38 -7.97 -3.52
CA PHE A 34 3.68 -7.81 -4.94
C PHE A 34 4.26 -9.10 -5.55
N ASN A 35 5.23 -9.72 -4.87
CA ASN A 35 5.87 -10.93 -5.35
C ASN A 35 4.88 -12.10 -5.45
N LYS A 36 3.95 -12.23 -4.50
CA LYS A 36 2.86 -13.22 -4.55
C LYS A 36 1.97 -12.99 -5.77
N ALA A 37 1.53 -11.76 -6.00
CA ALA A 37 0.71 -11.42 -7.16
C ALA A 37 1.45 -11.68 -8.50
N LYS A 38 2.76 -11.39 -8.54
CA LYS A 38 3.58 -11.67 -9.73
C LYS A 38 3.79 -13.17 -9.95
N ALA A 39 4.00 -13.95 -8.89
CA ALA A 39 4.25 -15.39 -8.95
C ALA A 39 3.05 -16.18 -9.50
N VAL A 40 1.82 -15.69 -9.29
CA VAL A 40 0.60 -16.30 -9.86
C VAL A 40 0.33 -15.87 -11.31
N GLY A 41 1.27 -15.16 -11.95
CA GLY A 41 1.23 -14.84 -13.38
C GLY A 41 0.43 -13.59 -13.76
N ILE A 42 0.12 -12.69 -12.81
CA ILE A 42 -0.57 -11.43 -13.13
C ILE A 42 0.32 -10.54 -14.03
N SER A 43 -0.28 -10.03 -15.12
CA SER A 43 0.41 -9.14 -16.06
C SER A 43 0.75 -7.79 -15.41
N ASP A 44 1.78 -7.10 -15.90
CA ASP A 44 2.15 -5.78 -15.37
C ASP A 44 1.01 -4.77 -15.51
N SER A 45 0.27 -4.81 -16.63
CA SER A 45 -0.93 -3.99 -16.83
C SER A 45 -2.00 -4.22 -15.77
N GLN A 46 -2.20 -5.47 -15.33
CA GLN A 46 -3.15 -5.78 -14.26
C GLN A 46 -2.59 -5.38 -12.89
N LEU A 47 -1.30 -5.55 -12.62
CA LEU A 47 -0.66 -5.09 -11.38
C LEU A 47 -0.76 -3.57 -11.20
N TYR A 48 -0.60 -2.81 -12.29
CA TYR A 48 -0.86 -1.36 -12.27
C TYR A 48 -2.31 -1.05 -11.92
N LYS A 49 -3.29 -1.73 -12.55
CA LYS A 49 -4.72 -1.53 -12.27
C LYS A 49 -5.08 -1.90 -10.84
N GLN A 50 -4.53 -2.98 -10.31
CA GLN A 50 -4.74 -3.42 -8.94
C GLN A 50 -4.23 -2.39 -7.94
N ALA A 51 -3.02 -1.83 -8.13
CA ALA A 51 -2.53 -0.75 -7.28
C ALA A 51 -3.35 0.54 -7.44
N GLY A 52 -3.62 0.95 -8.68
CA GLY A 52 -4.32 2.20 -8.98
C GLY A 52 -5.78 2.25 -8.51
N ASN A 53 -6.45 1.10 -8.43
CA ASN A 53 -7.82 0.99 -7.91
C ASN A 53 -7.87 0.62 -6.41
N SER A 54 -6.70 0.45 -5.76
CA SER A 54 -6.64 0.10 -4.34
C SER A 54 -6.78 1.34 -3.46
N ILE A 55 -6.93 1.11 -2.16
CA ILE A 55 -6.80 2.14 -1.12
C ILE A 55 -5.39 2.05 -0.54
N CYS A 56 -4.77 3.19 -0.21
CA CYS A 56 -3.46 3.19 0.44
C CYS A 56 -3.57 2.57 1.85
N VAL A 57 -2.82 1.49 2.10
CA VAL A 57 -2.90 0.72 3.35
C VAL A 57 -2.54 1.59 4.56
N GLY A 58 -1.52 2.43 4.44
CA GLY A 58 -1.11 3.35 5.50
C GLY A 58 -2.20 4.33 5.90
N VAL A 59 -2.96 4.86 4.93
CA VAL A 59 -4.10 5.76 5.19
C VAL A 59 -5.17 5.03 5.99
N LEU A 60 -5.55 3.81 5.59
CA LEU A 60 -6.52 3.00 6.30
C LEU A 60 -6.08 2.69 7.73
N TYR A 61 -4.83 2.25 7.90
CA TYR A 61 -4.24 2.00 9.22
C TYR A 61 -4.35 3.23 10.14
N HIS A 62 -4.02 4.44 9.65
CA HIS A 62 -4.14 5.65 10.47
C HIS A 62 -5.60 6.02 10.78
N ILE A 63 -6.54 5.78 9.86
CA ILE A 63 -7.97 5.95 10.15
C ILE A 63 -8.39 5.00 11.27
N TYR A 64 -8.05 3.70 11.17
CA TYR A 64 -8.39 2.72 12.21
C TYR A 64 -7.74 3.04 13.53
N LYS A 65 -6.48 3.48 13.55
CA LYS A 65 -5.77 3.89 14.76
C LYS A 65 -6.47 5.04 15.49
N ASN A 66 -6.89 6.06 14.77
CA ASN A 66 -7.67 7.17 15.36
C ASN A 66 -9.03 6.68 15.89
N LEU A 67 -9.71 5.79 15.15
CA LEU A 67 -10.96 5.18 15.61
C LEU A 67 -10.76 4.34 16.87
N TYR A 68 -9.68 3.58 16.95
CA TYR A 68 -9.34 2.77 18.12
C TYR A 68 -9.02 3.64 19.33
N GLN A 69 -8.28 4.74 19.15
CA GLN A 69 -7.98 5.69 20.22
C GLN A 69 -9.24 6.35 20.77
N ALA A 70 -10.20 6.70 19.91
CA ALA A 70 -11.46 7.32 20.32
C ALA A 70 -12.46 6.30 20.90
N MET A 71 -12.54 5.10 20.32
CA MET A 71 -13.56 4.08 20.60
C MET A 71 -12.96 2.67 20.56
N PRO A 72 -12.12 2.29 21.55
CA PRO A 72 -11.39 1.01 21.53
C PRO A 72 -12.33 -0.21 21.58
N TYR A 73 -13.50 -0.07 22.19
CA TYR A 73 -14.50 -1.13 22.31
C TYR A 73 -15.05 -1.61 20.95
N LEU A 74 -14.97 -0.79 19.89
CA LEU A 74 -15.40 -1.17 18.54
C LEU A 74 -14.57 -2.33 17.97
N PHE A 75 -13.32 -2.49 18.43
CA PHE A 75 -12.35 -3.43 17.87
C PHE A 75 -12.24 -4.76 18.63
N LYS A 76 -12.92 -4.91 19.78
CA LYS A 76 -12.81 -6.10 20.64
C LYS A 76 -13.36 -7.37 19.98
N ASP A 77 -14.51 -7.27 19.33
CA ASP A 77 -15.22 -8.38 18.66
C ASP A 77 -15.68 -7.95 17.26
N LEU A 78 -14.81 -7.22 16.54
CA LEU A 78 -15.14 -6.64 15.24
C LEU A 78 -15.41 -7.75 14.21
N LYS A 79 -16.63 -7.76 13.67
CA LYS A 79 -16.99 -8.60 12.53
C LYS A 79 -16.97 -7.75 11.27
N VAL A 80 -16.12 -8.14 10.33
CA VAL A 80 -15.93 -7.40 9.08
C VAL A 80 -16.58 -8.14 7.93
N SER A 81 -17.41 -7.44 7.16
CA SER A 81 -17.80 -7.83 5.81
C SER A 81 -17.09 -6.92 4.81
N SER A 82 -16.24 -7.52 3.98
CA SER A 82 -15.44 -6.79 2.98
C SER A 82 -16.03 -7.01 1.60
N PHE A 83 -16.60 -5.95 1.02
CA PHE A 83 -17.13 -5.95 -0.34
C PHE A 83 -16.17 -5.18 -1.25
N PHE A 84 -15.94 -5.68 -2.47
CA PHE A 84 -14.98 -5.10 -3.42
C PHE A 84 -13.55 -4.97 -2.85
N SER A 85 -13.11 -5.96 -2.07
CA SER A 85 -11.83 -5.95 -1.34
C SER A 85 -10.58 -5.82 -2.22
N GLY A 86 -10.69 -6.13 -3.52
CA GLY A 86 -9.61 -5.98 -4.49
C GLY A 86 -8.38 -6.80 -4.09
N ILE A 87 -7.27 -6.13 -3.80
CA ILE A 87 -6.02 -6.76 -3.33
C ILE A 87 -5.86 -6.75 -1.79
N GLY A 88 -6.93 -6.46 -1.05
CA GLY A 88 -7.00 -6.63 0.40
C GLY A 88 -6.41 -5.48 1.22
N ALA A 89 -6.58 -4.22 0.76
CA ALA A 89 -6.05 -3.06 1.46
C ALA A 89 -6.65 -2.87 2.85
N PHE A 90 -7.96 -3.12 2.98
CA PHE A 90 -8.73 -2.99 4.21
C PHE A 90 -8.24 -3.96 5.27
N GLU A 91 -8.16 -5.23 4.90
CA GLU A 91 -7.68 -6.33 5.74
C GLU A 91 -6.26 -6.06 6.21
N LYS A 92 -5.35 -5.64 5.30
CA LYS A 92 -3.98 -5.29 5.67
C LYS A 92 -3.87 -4.10 6.61
N GLY A 93 -4.72 -3.09 6.44
CA GLY A 93 -4.76 -1.95 7.35
C GLY A 93 -5.19 -2.38 8.76
N LEU A 94 -6.16 -3.29 8.86
CA LEU A 94 -6.57 -3.89 10.14
C LEU A 94 -5.49 -4.79 10.73
N ASP A 95 -4.88 -5.68 9.94
CA ASP A 95 -3.78 -6.55 10.39
C ASP A 95 -2.65 -5.72 11.00
N ARG A 96 -2.31 -4.60 10.34
CA ARG A 96 -1.28 -3.67 10.85
C ARG A 96 -1.69 -3.00 12.16
N LEU A 97 -2.96 -2.63 12.32
CA LEU A 97 -3.46 -2.09 13.61
C LEU A 97 -3.37 -3.16 14.70
N TYR A 98 -3.88 -4.36 14.45
CA TYR A 98 -3.89 -5.45 15.42
C TYR A 98 -2.49 -5.89 15.84
N ALA A 99 -1.52 -5.85 14.93
CA ALA A 99 -0.12 -6.12 15.25
C ALA A 99 0.53 -5.07 16.18
N GLU A 100 -0.03 -3.86 16.29
CA GLU A 100 0.48 -2.80 17.17
C GLU A 100 -0.20 -2.77 18.53
N ILE A 101 -1.51 -3.10 18.60
CA ILE A 101 -2.29 -3.02 19.84
C ILE A 101 -2.28 -4.31 20.67
N GLN A 102 -1.71 -5.39 20.14
CA GLN A 102 -1.41 -6.64 20.86
C GLN A 102 -0.08 -6.54 21.60
#